data_AF-A0A1G1T3K9-F1
#
_entry.id   AF-A0A1G1T3K9-F1
#
_cell.length_a   1.000
_cell.length_b   1.000
_cell.length_c   1.000
_cell.angle_alpha   90.00
_cell.angle_beta   90.00
_cell.angle_gamma   90.00
#
_symmetry.space_group_name_H-M   'P 1'
#
loop_
_entity.id
_entity.type
_entity.pdbx_description
1 polymer ?
#
loop_
_entity_poly.entity_id
_entity_poly.type
_entity_poly.pdbx_seq_one_letter_code
_entity_poly.pdbx_strand_id
1 'polypeptide(L)'
;MKNTILPYCWLLLLVGMAGTADAQKVRTTKWESGLLDHRTKVGVWEYYGITPSKEKVVVQRYDHSTKQLVYFRPNGEMRYRTQTSPGQWAHRVVDRPPLFIGGDAALAVYTTQLQYPQLAQERRIQGPVTIGFVVDTLGHATSHRVLRSIGSGCDQEALRVARTIPDEWIPAQIGPAAVAAEYELTLTFRLAQP
;
A
#
# COMPACT_ATOMS: atom_id res chain seq x y z
N MET A 1 77.23 -8.54 -8.33
CA MET A 1 77.39 -7.08 -8.14
C MET A 1 76.67 -6.36 -9.29
N LYS A 2 75.82 -5.38 -8.92
CA LYS A 2 75.26 -4.25 -9.70
C LYS A 2 74.05 -4.47 -10.64
N ASN A 3 72.95 -3.85 -10.20
CA ASN A 3 71.70 -3.42 -10.85
C ASN A 3 71.87 -2.69 -12.19
N THR A 4 70.88 -2.81 -13.10
CA THR A 4 70.22 -1.69 -13.85
C THR A 4 68.99 -2.24 -14.63
N ILE A 5 67.74 -1.99 -14.20
CA ILE A 5 66.75 -0.95 -14.64
C ILE A 5 66.17 -1.18 -16.08
N LEU A 6 64.85 -1.43 -16.13
CA LEU A 6 63.92 -1.49 -17.28
C LEU A 6 63.71 -0.10 -17.96
N PRO A 7 63.19 0.02 -19.21
CA PRO A 7 61.73 0.25 -19.36
C PRO A 7 61.03 -0.18 -20.69
N TYR A 8 59.74 -0.55 -20.55
CA TYR A 8 58.56 -0.23 -21.38
C TYR A 8 58.53 -0.55 -22.89
N CYS A 9 57.49 -1.27 -23.34
CA CYS A 9 56.21 -0.66 -23.77
C CYS A 9 55.35 -1.71 -24.52
N TRP A 10 54.43 -2.39 -23.82
CA TRP A 10 53.36 -3.16 -24.47
C TRP A 10 52.06 -2.36 -24.35
N LEU A 11 51.54 -2.00 -25.52
CA LEU A 11 50.27 -1.34 -25.74
C LEU A 11 49.13 -2.28 -25.30
N LEU A 12 48.32 -1.88 -24.32
CA LEU A 12 47.01 -2.48 -24.09
C LEU A 12 45.96 -1.37 -24.16
N LEU A 13 45.31 -1.32 -25.32
CA LEU A 13 44.14 -0.50 -25.61
C LEU A 13 42.96 -1.07 -24.80
N LEU A 14 42.71 -0.50 -23.62
CA LEU A 14 41.48 -0.74 -22.87
C LEU A 14 40.34 0.01 -23.56
N VAL A 15 39.59 -0.70 -24.39
CA VAL A 15 38.23 -0.28 -24.79
C VAL A 15 37.35 -0.43 -23.56
N GLY A 16 37.21 0.65 -22.80
CA GLY A 16 36.23 0.73 -21.73
C GLY A 16 34.83 0.71 -22.33
N MET A 17 34.13 -0.42 -22.21
CA MET A 17 32.68 -0.43 -22.40
C MET A 17 32.08 0.42 -21.29
N ALA A 18 31.67 1.64 -21.62
CA ALA A 18 30.78 2.42 -20.80
C ALA A 18 29.42 1.71 -20.79
N GLY A 19 29.26 0.74 -19.89
CA GLY A 19 27.93 0.29 -19.49
C GLY A 19 27.21 1.51 -18.92
N THR A 20 26.11 1.90 -19.54
CA THR A 20 25.25 2.96 -19.02
C THR A 20 24.78 2.54 -17.63
N ALA A 21 25.37 3.10 -16.58
CA ALA A 21 24.81 3.00 -15.25
C ALA A 21 23.43 3.67 -15.30
N ASP A 22 22.37 2.87 -15.30
CA ASP A 22 21.03 3.43 -15.26
C ASP A 22 20.87 4.11 -13.89
N ALA A 23 20.64 5.42 -13.91
CA ALA A 23 20.76 6.24 -12.73
C ALA A 23 19.48 6.11 -11.89
N GLN A 24 19.61 5.56 -10.67
CA GLN A 24 18.54 5.59 -9.68
C GLN A 24 18.04 7.03 -9.52
N LYS A 25 16.72 7.23 -9.67
CA LYS A 25 16.10 8.55 -9.66
C LYS A 25 15.24 8.73 -8.42
N VAL A 26 15.48 9.81 -7.68
CA VAL A 26 14.57 10.23 -6.62
C VAL A 26 13.24 10.66 -7.23
N ARG A 27 12.14 10.10 -6.71
CA ARG A 27 10.77 10.54 -7.00
C ARG A 27 10.15 11.07 -5.72
N THR A 28 9.55 12.24 -5.81
CA THR A 28 8.79 12.86 -4.72
C THR A 28 7.45 13.34 -5.25
N THR A 29 6.39 13.08 -4.50
CA THR A 29 5.04 13.55 -4.77
C THR A 29 4.42 14.12 -3.49
N LYS A 30 3.15 14.54 -3.56
CA LYS A 30 2.38 14.92 -2.38
C LYS A 30 2.29 13.79 -1.35
N TRP A 31 2.26 12.54 -1.80
CA TRP A 31 1.88 11.38 -0.98
C TRP A 31 3.02 10.42 -0.68
N GLU A 32 4.13 10.52 -1.41
CA GLU A 32 5.24 9.57 -1.29
C GLU A 32 6.57 10.14 -1.76
N SER A 33 7.67 9.62 -1.23
CA SER A 33 9.02 9.93 -1.68
C SER A 33 9.94 8.71 -1.56
N GLY A 34 10.83 8.52 -2.53
CA GLY A 34 11.82 7.42 -2.51
C GLY A 34 12.59 7.28 -3.82
N LEU A 35 13.39 6.22 -3.92
CA LEU A 35 14.21 5.92 -5.09
C LEU A 35 13.47 5.02 -6.08
N LEU A 36 13.56 5.37 -7.35
CA LEU A 36 13.16 4.53 -8.47
C LEU A 36 14.39 3.95 -9.17
N ASP A 37 14.28 2.69 -9.53
CA ASP A 37 15.17 1.97 -10.43
C ASP A 37 14.32 1.39 -11.57
N HIS A 38 14.52 1.86 -12.81
CA HIS A 38 13.68 1.51 -13.96
C HIS A 38 12.14 1.56 -13.72
N ARG A 39 11.66 2.58 -13.00
CA ARG A 39 10.25 2.75 -12.54
C ARG A 39 9.79 1.83 -11.40
N THR A 40 10.64 0.92 -10.96
CA THR A 40 10.41 0.09 -9.76
C THR A 40 10.83 0.87 -8.52
N LYS A 41 10.00 0.83 -7.48
CA LYS A 41 10.36 1.39 -6.18
C LYS A 41 11.45 0.54 -5.53
N VAL A 42 12.56 1.16 -5.12
CA VAL A 42 13.66 0.49 -4.41
C VAL A 42 14.01 1.23 -3.13
N GLY A 43 14.57 0.50 -2.18
CA GLY A 43 14.95 0.99 -0.86
C GLY A 43 13.76 1.47 -0.04
N VAL A 44 14.05 2.27 0.98
CA VAL A 44 13.04 2.82 1.89
C VAL A 44 12.27 3.94 1.20
N TRP A 45 10.97 3.74 1.08
CA TRP A 45 10.01 4.76 0.66
C TRP A 45 9.30 5.32 1.86
N GLU A 46 9.13 6.65 1.87
CA GLU A 46 8.26 7.34 2.81
C GLU A 46 6.91 7.60 2.18
N TYR A 47 5.86 7.37 2.96
CA TYR A 47 4.49 7.67 2.59
C TYR A 47 3.89 8.67 3.57
N TYR A 48 3.16 9.63 3.01
CA TYR A 48 2.68 10.80 3.72
C TYR A 48 1.17 10.81 3.84
N GLY A 49 0.69 11.16 5.04
CA GLY A 49 -0.70 11.54 5.30
C GLY A 49 -0.80 13.03 5.62
N ILE A 50 -2.04 13.54 5.65
CA ILE A 50 -2.34 14.91 6.06
C ILE A 50 -3.20 14.85 7.32
N THR A 51 -2.76 15.52 8.39
CA THR A 51 -3.52 15.60 9.65
C THR A 51 -4.74 16.53 9.50
N PRO A 52 -5.70 16.51 10.45
CA PRO A 52 -6.77 17.51 10.50
C PRO A 52 -6.27 18.96 10.57
N SER A 53 -5.11 19.19 11.21
CA SER A 53 -4.38 20.47 11.22
C SER A 53 -3.71 20.82 9.88
N LYS A 54 -3.91 20.00 8.83
CA LYS A 54 -3.33 20.15 7.48
C LYS A 54 -1.82 19.97 7.41
N GLU A 55 -1.23 19.30 8.39
CA GLU A 55 0.21 19.03 8.42
C GLU A 55 0.52 17.75 7.65
N LYS A 56 1.58 17.80 6.83
CA LYS A 56 2.11 16.62 6.16
C LYS A 56 2.94 15.82 7.15
N VAL A 57 2.61 14.54 7.31
CA VAL A 57 3.28 13.65 8.26
C VAL A 57 3.63 12.33 7.60
N VAL A 58 4.77 11.74 7.98
CA VAL A 58 5.09 10.36 7.58
C VAL A 58 4.13 9.43 8.32
N VAL A 59 3.37 8.64 7.56
CA VAL A 59 2.45 7.63 8.10
C VAL A 59 2.99 6.21 7.97
N GLN A 60 3.87 5.99 6.99
CA GLN A 60 4.48 4.69 6.75
C GLN A 60 5.86 4.88 6.12
N ARG A 61 6.84 4.06 6.51
CA ARG A 61 8.06 3.81 5.75
C ARG A 61 8.13 2.34 5.41
N TYR A 62 8.32 2.01 4.15
CA TYR A 62 8.39 0.64 3.67
C TYR A 62 9.59 0.48 2.76
N ASP A 63 10.41 -0.52 3.04
CA ASP A 63 11.54 -0.88 2.20
C ASP A 63 11.07 -1.80 1.08
N HIS A 64 11.03 -1.26 -0.14
CA HIS A 64 10.61 -2.02 -1.32
C HIS A 64 11.62 -3.03 -1.80
N SER A 65 12.89 -2.89 -1.42
CA SER A 65 13.95 -3.84 -1.75
C SER A 65 13.91 -5.07 -0.85
N THR A 66 13.68 -4.88 0.45
CA THR A 66 13.65 -5.97 1.44
C THR A 66 12.25 -6.47 1.77
N LYS A 67 11.20 -5.79 1.28
CA LYS A 67 9.78 -6.06 1.58
C LYS A 67 9.47 -5.98 3.07
N GLN A 68 10.05 -4.98 3.73
CA GLN A 68 9.92 -4.78 5.17
C GLN A 68 9.25 -3.45 5.51
N LEU A 69 8.33 -3.50 6.46
CA LEU A 69 7.84 -2.29 7.11
C LEU A 69 8.91 -1.74 8.06
N VAL A 70 9.39 -0.54 7.77
CA VAL A 70 10.40 0.15 8.59
C VAL A 70 9.74 0.98 9.68
N TYR A 71 8.60 1.61 9.36
CA TYR A 71 7.88 2.47 10.28
C TYR A 71 6.40 2.54 9.90
N PHE A 72 5.54 2.64 10.89
CA PHE A 72 4.18 3.14 10.71
C PHE A 72 3.85 4.08 11.87
N ARG A 73 2.99 5.06 11.60
CA ARG A 73 2.50 5.96 12.64
C ARG A 73 1.29 5.32 13.33
N PRO A 74 1.36 4.96 14.61
CA PRO A 74 0.21 4.43 15.31
C PRO A 74 -0.84 5.53 15.57
N ASN A 75 -2.12 5.14 15.52
CA ASN A 75 -3.28 6.02 15.76
C ASN A 75 -4.16 5.49 16.92
N GLY A 76 -3.61 5.47 18.14
CA GLY A 76 -4.35 5.05 19.34
C GLY A 76 -4.46 3.53 19.49
N GLU A 77 -5.41 3.07 20.31
CA GLU A 77 -5.64 1.65 20.55
C GLU A 77 -6.31 0.99 19.34
N MET A 78 -5.64 -0.01 18.78
CA MET A 78 -6.04 -0.67 17.54
C MET A 78 -6.75 -1.98 17.87
N ARG A 79 -8.08 -1.96 17.93
CA ARG A 79 -8.87 -3.17 18.15
C ARG A 79 -9.43 -3.70 16.83
N TYR A 80 -9.03 -4.91 16.47
CA TYR A 80 -9.41 -5.56 15.21
C TYR A 80 -10.03 -6.93 15.47
N ARG A 81 -10.96 -7.35 14.59
CA ARG A 81 -11.44 -8.73 14.56
C ARG A 81 -10.37 -9.59 13.91
N THR A 82 -9.73 -10.45 14.70
CA THR A 82 -8.60 -11.29 14.26
C THR A 82 -8.96 -12.76 14.39
N GLN A 83 -8.37 -13.60 13.53
CA GLN A 83 -8.57 -15.03 13.58
C GLN A 83 -7.72 -15.66 14.71
N THR A 84 -8.37 -16.35 15.65
CA THR A 84 -7.69 -17.02 16.78
C THR A 84 -7.39 -18.48 16.49
N SER A 85 -8.23 -19.12 15.67
CA SER A 85 -8.07 -20.46 15.13
C SER A 85 -8.89 -20.56 13.84
N PRO A 86 -8.70 -21.59 12.99
CA PRO A 86 -9.48 -21.73 11.76
C PRO A 86 -10.99 -21.60 12.01
N GLY A 87 -11.61 -20.57 11.40
CA GLY A 87 -13.03 -20.26 11.56
C GLY A 87 -13.44 -19.51 12.84
N GLN A 88 -12.56 -19.35 13.83
CA GLN A 88 -12.86 -18.61 15.06
C GLN A 88 -12.23 -17.21 15.04
N TRP A 89 -13.01 -16.23 15.48
CA TRP A 89 -12.66 -14.82 15.40
C TRP A 89 -12.96 -14.10 16.72
N ALA A 90 -12.06 -13.21 17.13
CA ALA A 90 -12.24 -12.38 18.32
C ALA A 90 -11.71 -10.97 18.11
N HIS A 91 -12.32 -10.00 18.80
CA HIS A 91 -11.82 -8.62 18.84
C HIS A 91 -10.65 -8.52 19.80
N ARG A 92 -9.45 -8.27 19.27
CA ARG A 92 -8.20 -8.19 20.03
C ARG A 92 -7.50 -6.87 19.76
N VAL A 93 -6.77 -6.38 20.75
CA VAL A 93 -5.81 -5.30 20.55
C VAL A 93 -4.65 -5.87 19.74
N VAL A 94 -4.24 -5.15 18.70
CA VAL A 94 -3.11 -5.50 17.86
C VAL A 94 -1.99 -4.50 18.06
N ASP A 95 -0.73 -4.96 18.00
CA ASP A 95 0.44 -4.09 18.06
C ASP A 95 0.60 -3.31 16.75
N ARG A 96 0.15 -3.92 15.65
CA ARG A 96 0.10 -3.30 14.33
C ARG A 96 -1.15 -3.76 13.58
N PRO A 97 -1.90 -2.84 12.96
CA PRO A 97 -3.08 -3.20 12.20
C PRO A 97 -2.68 -3.77 10.83
N PRO A 98 -3.62 -4.36 10.09
CA PRO A 98 -3.40 -4.57 8.66
C PRO A 98 -3.18 -3.20 7.97
N LEU A 99 -2.13 -3.10 7.16
CA LEU A 99 -1.73 -1.85 6.48
C LEU A 99 -1.63 -2.09 4.98
N PHE A 100 -2.19 -1.21 4.16
CA PHE A 100 -1.86 -1.21 2.74
C PHE A 100 -0.52 -0.52 2.50
N ILE A 101 0.32 -1.06 1.63
CA ILE A 101 1.59 -0.43 1.26
C ILE A 101 1.27 0.88 0.51
N GLY A 102 1.79 1.99 1.03
CA GLY A 102 1.44 3.33 0.59
C GLY A 102 0.29 4.00 1.34
N GLY A 103 -0.36 3.28 2.26
CA GLY A 103 -1.41 3.80 3.13
C GLY A 103 -2.65 4.29 2.38
N ASP A 104 -3.43 5.15 3.04
CA ASP A 104 -4.72 5.62 2.54
C ASP A 104 -4.61 6.36 1.20
N ALA A 105 -3.49 7.06 0.96
CA ALA A 105 -3.28 7.78 -0.29
C ALA A 105 -3.14 6.84 -1.50
N ALA A 106 -2.51 5.67 -1.31
CA ALA A 106 -2.43 4.64 -2.34
C ALA A 106 -3.78 3.93 -2.53
N LEU A 107 -4.52 3.65 -1.43
CA LEU A 107 -5.87 3.09 -1.50
C LEU A 107 -6.88 4.03 -2.21
N ALA A 108 -6.75 5.34 -2.03
CA ALA A 108 -7.64 6.33 -2.63
C ALA A 108 -7.67 6.27 -4.17
N VAL A 109 -6.62 5.73 -4.81
CA VAL A 109 -6.59 5.55 -6.27
C VAL A 109 -7.64 4.54 -6.73
N TYR A 110 -8.02 3.58 -5.89
CA TYR A 110 -9.07 2.61 -6.23
C TYR A 110 -10.46 3.19 -6.03
N THR A 111 -10.64 4.09 -5.06
CA THR A 111 -11.92 4.74 -4.82
C THR A 111 -12.35 5.64 -5.98
N THR A 112 -11.40 6.15 -6.78
CA THR A 112 -11.72 6.93 -7.99
C THR A 112 -12.20 6.05 -9.16
N GLN A 113 -12.06 4.72 -9.06
CA GLN A 113 -12.56 3.76 -10.05
C GLN A 113 -14.04 3.41 -9.86
N LEU A 114 -14.71 3.99 -8.85
CA LEU A 114 -16.13 3.82 -8.60
C LEU A 114 -16.97 4.38 -9.75
N GLN A 115 -17.83 3.54 -10.31
CA GLN A 115 -18.82 3.90 -11.32
C GLN A 115 -20.19 4.02 -10.67
N TYR A 116 -20.79 5.21 -10.72
CA TYR A 116 -22.08 5.44 -10.10
C TYR A 116 -23.19 4.69 -10.85
N PRO A 117 -23.89 3.70 -10.25
CA PRO A 117 -24.93 2.95 -10.95
C PRO A 117 -26.08 3.86 -11.40
N GLN A 118 -26.55 3.69 -12.63
CA GLN A 118 -27.62 4.51 -13.20
C GLN A 118 -28.88 4.52 -12.32
N LEU A 119 -29.30 3.34 -11.83
CA LEU A 119 -30.47 3.22 -10.95
C LEU A 119 -30.33 4.03 -9.65
N ALA A 120 -29.11 4.07 -9.08
CA ALA A 120 -28.84 4.87 -7.89
C ALA A 120 -28.87 6.37 -8.19
N GLN A 121 -28.43 6.80 -9.39
CA GLN A 121 -28.54 8.19 -9.84
C GLN A 121 -30.00 8.61 -10.01
N GLU A 122 -30.79 7.82 -10.74
CA GLU A 122 -32.22 8.08 -10.99
C GLU A 122 -33.02 8.19 -9.68
N ARG A 123 -32.71 7.31 -8.73
CA ARG A 123 -33.36 7.28 -7.40
C ARG A 123 -32.74 8.22 -6.38
N ARG A 124 -31.73 8.99 -6.77
CA ARG A 124 -30.98 9.92 -5.92
C ARG A 124 -30.38 9.27 -4.65
N ILE A 125 -30.04 7.98 -4.71
CA ILE A 125 -29.46 7.21 -3.60
C ILE A 125 -28.00 7.60 -3.46
N GLN A 126 -27.59 8.03 -2.27
CA GLN A 126 -26.22 8.43 -1.92
C GLN A 126 -25.83 7.84 -0.57
N GLY A 127 -24.52 7.74 -0.31
CA GLY A 127 -24.00 7.36 0.99
C GLY A 127 -22.80 6.42 0.94
N PRO A 128 -22.32 5.99 2.12
CA PRO A 128 -21.22 5.05 2.23
C PRO A 128 -21.68 3.60 2.09
N VAL A 129 -21.00 2.85 1.23
CA VAL A 129 -20.98 1.39 1.22
C VAL A 129 -19.70 0.92 1.91
N THR A 130 -19.82 0.01 2.87
CA THR A 130 -18.65 -0.54 3.57
C THR A 130 -18.46 -1.99 3.17
N ILE A 131 -17.29 -2.31 2.63
CA ILE A 131 -16.85 -3.66 2.28
C ILE A 131 -15.90 -4.17 3.36
N GLY A 132 -16.22 -5.33 3.93
CA GLY A 132 -15.35 -6.07 4.82
C GLY A 132 -14.62 -7.17 4.05
N PHE A 133 -13.35 -7.37 4.35
CA PHE A 133 -12.57 -8.50 3.84
C PHE A 133 -11.52 -8.90 4.87
N VAL A 134 -10.90 -10.06 4.66
CA VAL A 134 -9.85 -10.60 5.51
C VAL A 134 -8.51 -10.35 4.84
N VAL A 135 -7.60 -9.68 5.54
CA VAL A 135 -6.16 -9.71 5.20
C VAL A 135 -5.57 -10.90 5.93
N ASP A 136 -5.09 -11.90 5.17
CA ASP A 136 -4.49 -13.09 5.72
C ASP A 136 -3.06 -12.83 6.25
N THR A 137 -2.40 -13.87 6.77
CA THR A 137 -1.03 -13.76 7.32
C THR A 137 0.06 -13.53 6.26
N LEU A 138 -0.28 -13.68 4.98
CA LEU A 138 0.61 -13.46 3.83
C LEU A 138 0.35 -12.11 3.14
N GLY A 139 -0.70 -11.38 3.56
CA GLY A 139 -1.08 -10.10 2.97
C GLY A 139 -2.09 -10.20 1.82
N HIS A 140 -2.73 -11.35 1.60
CA HIS A 140 -3.79 -11.47 0.60
C HIS A 140 -5.14 -11.02 1.15
N ALA A 141 -5.88 -10.28 0.34
CA ALA A 141 -7.24 -9.85 0.64
C ALA A 141 -8.26 -10.89 0.14
N THR A 142 -9.00 -11.51 1.07
CA THR A 142 -9.96 -12.57 0.77
C THR A 142 -11.32 -12.32 1.43
N SER A 143 -12.34 -13.11 1.08
CA SER A 143 -13.64 -13.09 1.78
C SER A 143 -14.37 -11.74 1.76
N HIS A 144 -14.26 -11.00 0.65
CA HIS A 144 -14.94 -9.72 0.42
C HIS A 144 -16.46 -9.84 0.53
N ARG A 145 -17.06 -9.03 1.40
CA ARG A 145 -18.51 -8.98 1.67
C ARG A 145 -18.98 -7.56 2.00
N VAL A 146 -20.26 -7.28 1.74
CA VAL A 146 -20.87 -6.00 2.11
C VAL A 146 -21.21 -6.02 3.60
N LEU A 147 -20.71 -5.04 4.36
CA LEU A 147 -21.05 -4.82 5.77
C LEU A 147 -22.11 -3.73 5.93
N ARG A 148 -22.03 -2.68 5.10
CA ARG A 148 -23.02 -1.61 5.04
C ARG A 148 -23.48 -1.41 3.61
N SER A 149 -24.78 -1.55 3.39
CA SER A 149 -25.44 -1.44 2.09
C SER A 149 -26.16 -0.09 1.95
N ILE A 150 -26.19 0.42 0.73
CA ILE A 150 -27.12 1.49 0.32
C ILE A 150 -28.02 1.06 -0.86
N GLY A 151 -27.75 -0.10 -1.45
CA GLY A 151 -28.56 -0.70 -2.51
C GLY A 151 -28.44 -0.02 -3.87
N SER A 152 -29.43 -0.23 -4.74
CA SER A 152 -29.51 0.33 -6.10
C SER A 152 -28.29 0.10 -6.99
N GLY A 153 -27.58 -1.02 -6.81
CA GLY A 153 -26.39 -1.39 -7.57
C GLY A 153 -25.07 -0.92 -6.95
N CYS A 154 -25.09 -0.05 -5.94
CA CYS A 154 -23.89 0.53 -5.33
C CYS A 154 -23.06 -0.55 -4.60
N ASP A 155 -23.74 -1.53 -4.01
CA ASP A 155 -23.11 -2.63 -3.28
C ASP A 155 -22.26 -3.51 -4.21
N GLN A 156 -22.80 -3.85 -5.38
CA GLN A 156 -22.12 -4.66 -6.40
C GLN A 156 -20.90 -3.92 -6.96
N GLU A 157 -21.06 -2.62 -7.21
CA GLU A 157 -19.96 -1.80 -7.69
C GLU A 157 -18.85 -1.64 -6.64
N ALA A 158 -19.22 -1.40 -5.39
CA ALA A 158 -18.26 -1.30 -4.29
C ALA A 158 -17.49 -2.63 -4.11
N LEU A 159 -18.18 -3.77 -4.21
CA LEU A 159 -17.53 -5.09 -4.21
C LEU A 159 -16.58 -5.27 -5.40
N ARG A 160 -16.95 -4.81 -6.60
CA ARG A 160 -16.10 -4.88 -7.79
C ARG A 160 -14.79 -4.12 -7.54
N VAL A 161 -14.87 -2.87 -7.09
CA VAL A 161 -13.70 -2.03 -6.81
C VAL A 161 -12.86 -2.61 -5.68
N ALA A 162 -13.46 -3.08 -4.59
CA ALA A 162 -12.69 -3.69 -3.51
C ALA A 162 -11.86 -4.89 -3.98
N ARG A 163 -12.39 -5.69 -4.92
CA ARG A 163 -11.69 -6.85 -5.50
C ARG A 163 -10.62 -6.51 -6.54
N THR A 164 -10.54 -5.26 -7.01
CA THR A 164 -9.44 -4.83 -7.91
C THR A 164 -8.23 -4.31 -7.16
N ILE A 165 -8.33 -4.14 -5.84
CA ILE A 165 -7.20 -3.75 -4.99
C ILE A 165 -6.20 -4.91 -4.96
N PRO A 166 -4.91 -4.66 -5.24
CA PRO A 166 -3.89 -5.71 -5.25
C PRO A 166 -3.57 -6.18 -3.83
N ASP A 167 -2.96 -7.36 -3.74
CA ASP A 167 -2.48 -7.96 -2.49
C ASP A 167 -1.18 -7.31 -1.99
N GLU A 168 -1.18 -5.97 -1.87
CA GLU A 168 -0.08 -5.18 -1.30
C GLU A 168 -0.36 -4.85 0.17
N TRP A 169 -0.85 -5.82 0.93
CA TRP A 169 -1.14 -5.67 2.35
C TRP A 169 -0.02 -6.20 3.23
N ILE A 170 0.21 -5.51 4.33
CA ILE A 170 1.03 -5.96 5.42
C ILE A 170 0.06 -6.52 6.48
N PRO A 171 0.17 -7.79 6.88
CA PRO A 171 -0.77 -8.42 7.81
C PRO A 171 -0.75 -7.74 9.17
N ALA A 172 -1.84 -7.87 9.92
CA ALA A 172 -1.87 -7.45 11.31
C ALA A 172 -0.85 -8.23 12.15
N GLN A 173 -0.42 -7.66 13.28
CA GLN A 173 0.60 -8.26 14.13
C GLN A 173 0.22 -8.21 15.60
N ILE A 174 0.43 -9.34 16.28
CA ILE A 174 0.35 -9.46 17.74
C ILE A 174 1.62 -10.17 18.22
N GLY A 175 2.43 -9.47 19.02
CA GLY A 175 3.77 -9.88 19.37
C GLY A 175 4.63 -10.14 18.12
N PRO A 176 5.31 -11.28 18.02
CA PRO A 176 6.09 -11.64 16.85
C PRO A 176 5.24 -12.22 15.70
N ALA A 177 3.95 -12.49 15.92
CA ALA A 177 3.13 -13.26 14.98
C ALA A 177 2.31 -12.34 14.06
N ALA A 178 2.37 -12.63 12.77
CA ALA A 178 1.37 -12.15 11.82
C ALA A 178 0.03 -12.87 12.09
N VAL A 179 -1.07 -12.12 12.08
CA VAL A 179 -2.42 -12.65 12.32
C VAL A 179 -3.36 -12.18 11.23
N ALA A 180 -4.26 -13.08 10.79
CA ALA A 180 -5.32 -12.70 9.88
C ALA A 180 -6.30 -11.75 10.59
N ALA A 181 -6.68 -10.68 9.91
CA ALA A 181 -7.53 -9.63 10.48
C ALA A 181 -8.56 -9.16 9.46
N GLU A 182 -9.75 -8.79 9.94
CA GLU A 182 -10.73 -8.11 9.10
C GLU A 182 -10.34 -6.65 8.89
N TYR A 183 -10.46 -6.21 7.64
CA TYR A 183 -10.30 -4.83 7.22
C TYR A 183 -11.63 -4.32 6.64
N GLU A 184 -11.96 -3.07 6.95
CA GLU A 184 -13.17 -2.41 6.46
C GLU A 184 -12.81 -1.25 5.53
N LEU A 185 -13.17 -1.38 4.26
CA LEU A 185 -13.02 -0.33 3.26
C LEU A 185 -14.35 0.37 3.03
N THR A 186 -14.40 1.68 3.23
CA THR A 186 -15.61 2.48 2.97
C THR A 186 -15.50 3.24 1.65
N LEU A 187 -16.45 3.00 0.76
CA LEU A 187 -16.57 3.59 -0.57
C LEU A 187 -17.84 4.46 -0.59
N THR A 188 -17.69 5.76 -0.84
CA THR A 188 -18.81 6.72 -0.73
C THR A 188 -19.32 7.14 -2.10
N PHE A 189 -20.61 6.90 -2.36
CA PHE A 189 -21.32 7.40 -3.53
C PHE A 189 -21.91 8.77 -3.22
N ARG A 190 -21.53 9.78 -3.99
CA ARG A 190 -22.06 11.16 -3.89
C ARG A 190 -22.46 11.67 -5.26
N LEU A 191 -23.66 12.22 -5.38
CA LEU A 191 -24.06 12.89 -6.60
C LEU A 191 -23.32 14.24 -6.66
N ALA A 192 -22.96 14.66 -7.87
CA ALA A 192 -22.55 16.03 -8.08
C ALA A 192 -23.69 16.94 -7.62
N GLN A 193 -23.39 17.91 -6.74
CA GLN A 193 -24.36 18.96 -6.45
C GLN A 193 -24.54 19.78 -7.74
N PRO A 194 -25.79 20.15 -8.09
CA PRO A 194 -26.04 21.09 -9.18
C PRO A 194 -25.41 22.46 -8.90
#